data_AF-A0AAX3YRB7-F1
#
_entry.id   AF-A0AAX3YRB7-F1
#
_cell.length_a   1.000
_cell.length_b   1.000
_cell.length_c   1.000
_cell.angle_alpha   90.00
_cell.angle_beta   90.00
_cell.angle_gamma   90.00
#
_symmetry.space_group_name_H-M   'P 1'
#
loop_
_entity.id
_entity.type
_entity.pdbx_description
1 polymer ?
#
loop_
_entity_poly.entity_id
_entity_poly.type
_entity_poly.pdbx_seq_one_letter_code
_entity_poly.pdbx_strand_id
1 'polypeptide(L)'
;MLTESRDEEQIIARVAALDIGKAELVCCVRVPGKGASTPRLQEVTTHSTMTRVLTELANHLVDLGIERVVMEATSDYWKPVFYLLEAHGLDPWLVNARDVKHLPGRPKTDVLDAVWLCKVAERQMLRPSFVPPRPIRQLRDLTRYRSTLVAARTAENNRIEKLLEDARFLRAWQPVPGRSPR
;
A
#
# COMPACT_ATOMS: atom_id res chain seq x y z
N MET A 1 -0.22 -27.16 -37.07
CA MET A 1 0.39 -26.01 -37.75
C MET A 1 0.31 -24.85 -36.76
N LEU A 2 1.46 -24.32 -36.31
CA LEU A 2 1.48 -23.13 -35.46
C LEU A 2 1.35 -21.90 -36.36
N THR A 3 0.40 -21.03 -36.04
CA THR A 3 0.08 -19.79 -36.76
C THR A 3 0.93 -18.65 -36.22
N GLU A 4 1.23 -17.63 -37.03
CA GLU A 4 1.92 -16.42 -36.55
C GLU A 4 1.15 -15.79 -35.37
N SER A 5 1.81 -15.63 -34.21
CA SER A 5 1.37 -14.68 -33.18
C SER A 5 2.11 -13.37 -33.37
N ARG A 6 1.37 -12.27 -33.46
CA ARG A 6 1.91 -10.92 -33.29
C ARG A 6 1.68 -10.55 -31.85
N ASP A 7 2.58 -10.96 -30.95
CA ASP A 7 2.51 -10.47 -29.57
C ASP A 7 2.99 -9.01 -29.53
N GLU A 8 2.11 -8.10 -29.96
CA GLU A 8 2.18 -6.65 -29.75
C GLU A 8 1.22 -6.17 -28.63
N GLU A 9 0.59 -7.10 -27.90
CA GLU A 9 -0.54 -6.77 -27.04
C GLU A 9 -0.11 -6.10 -25.73
N GLN A 10 -0.17 -4.78 -25.75
CA GLN A 10 -0.43 -3.98 -24.57
C GLN A 10 -1.71 -4.52 -23.91
N ILE A 11 -1.61 -5.03 -22.68
CA ILE A 11 -2.78 -5.62 -22.02
C ILE A 11 -3.50 -4.58 -21.14
N ILE A 12 -2.86 -3.44 -20.84
CA ILE A 12 -3.48 -2.29 -20.14
C ILE A 12 -3.07 -0.99 -20.82
N ALA A 13 -4.05 -0.23 -21.31
CA ALA A 13 -3.77 0.92 -22.16
C ALA A 13 -3.41 2.17 -21.36
N ARG A 14 -3.86 2.31 -20.11
CA ARG A 14 -3.71 3.52 -19.29
C ARG A 14 -3.23 3.13 -17.88
N VAL A 15 -1.97 3.41 -17.57
CA VAL A 15 -1.31 2.91 -16.35
C VAL A 15 -0.64 4.05 -15.61
N ALA A 16 -0.70 3.97 -14.27
CA ALA A 16 0.14 4.78 -13.39
C ALA A 16 0.98 3.89 -12.47
N ALA A 17 2.19 4.33 -12.16
CA ALA A 17 3.08 3.68 -11.21
C ALA A 17 3.52 4.69 -10.14
N LEU A 18 3.41 4.28 -8.89
CA LEU A 18 3.73 5.11 -7.72
C LEU A 18 4.88 4.47 -6.95
N ASP A 19 5.97 5.22 -6.81
CA ASP A 19 7.01 4.95 -5.82
C ASP A 19 6.77 5.83 -4.60
N ILE A 20 6.48 5.22 -3.45
CA ILE A 20 5.92 5.90 -2.27
C ILE A 20 6.98 5.97 -1.17
N GLY A 21 7.45 7.18 -0.91
CA GLY A 21 8.26 7.51 0.25
C GLY A 21 7.42 7.98 1.45
N LYS A 22 8.11 8.38 2.52
CA LYS A 22 7.47 8.86 3.76
C LYS A 22 6.77 10.21 3.58
N ALA A 23 7.40 11.14 2.86
CA ALA A 23 6.95 12.52 2.72
C ALA A 23 6.45 12.82 1.30
N GLU A 24 7.03 12.14 0.30
CA GLU A 24 6.76 12.36 -1.11
C GLU A 24 6.59 11.02 -1.83
N LEU A 25 5.96 11.08 -3.00
CA LEU A 25 5.86 9.98 -3.93
C LEU A 25 6.20 10.46 -5.35
N VAL A 26 6.74 9.55 -6.15
CA VAL A 26 6.96 9.76 -7.58
C VAL A 26 5.86 9.02 -8.33
N CYS A 27 5.13 9.74 -9.16
CA CYS A 27 4.09 9.21 -10.02
C CYS A 27 4.56 9.21 -11.46
N CYS A 28 4.54 8.05 -12.12
CA CYS A 28 4.70 7.94 -13.56
C CYS A 28 3.37 7.53 -14.19
N VAL A 29 2.88 8.32 -15.13
CA VAL A 29 1.68 8.06 -15.91
C VAL A 29 2.07 7.70 -17.33
N ARG A 30 1.41 6.68 -17.91
CA ARG A 30 1.55 6.31 -19.31
C ARG A 30 0.17 6.08 -19.94
N VAL A 31 -0.10 6.82 -21.02
CA VAL A 31 -1.37 6.77 -21.76
C VAL A 31 -1.14 6.67 -23.27
N PRO A 32 -2.14 6.22 -24.06
CA PRO A 32 -2.04 6.18 -25.51
C PRO A 32 -1.83 7.58 -26.11
N GLY A 33 -1.08 7.65 -27.20
CA GLY A 33 -0.96 8.88 -27.99
C GLY A 33 -2.25 9.20 -28.77
N LYS A 34 -2.33 10.39 -29.38
CA LYS A 34 -3.53 10.90 -30.07
C LYS A 34 -3.94 10.13 -31.34
N GLY A 35 -3.15 9.15 -31.79
CA GLY A 35 -3.47 8.31 -32.95
C GLY A 35 -2.90 6.90 -32.84
N ALA A 36 -3.44 5.97 -33.65
CA ALA A 36 -3.12 4.55 -33.59
C ALA A 36 -1.63 4.19 -33.77
N SER A 37 -0.86 5.04 -34.47
CA SER A 37 0.58 4.87 -34.69
C SER A 37 1.45 5.90 -33.96
N THR A 38 0.87 6.67 -33.02
CA THR A 38 1.63 7.69 -32.27
C THR A 38 2.29 7.09 -31.03
N PRO A 39 3.51 7.54 -30.68
CA PRO A 39 4.18 7.07 -29.47
C PRO A 39 3.34 7.41 -28.23
N ARG A 40 3.40 6.53 -27.23
CA ARG A 40 2.71 6.72 -25.94
C ARG A 40 3.21 7.99 -25.26
N LEU A 41 2.29 8.66 -24.59
CA LEU A 41 2.62 9.81 -23.75
C LEU A 41 3.02 9.32 -22.36
N GLN A 42 4.06 9.94 -21.82
CA GLN A 42 4.56 9.65 -20.48
C GLN A 42 4.77 10.96 -19.72
N GLU A 43 4.34 10.96 -18.47
CA GLU A 43 4.56 12.05 -17.54
C GLU A 43 5.12 11.49 -16.24
N VAL A 44 6.11 12.17 -15.66
CA VAL A 44 6.64 11.83 -14.35
C VAL A 44 6.58 13.07 -13.46
N THR A 45 5.88 12.96 -12.34
CA THR A 45 5.66 14.05 -11.40
C THR A 45 5.94 13.58 -9.98
N THR A 46 6.41 14.50 -9.13
CA THR A 46 6.62 14.25 -7.70
C THR A 46 5.58 14.99 -6.90
N HIS A 47 4.97 14.32 -5.93
CA HIS A 47 3.87 14.81 -5.12
C HIS A 47 4.17 14.62 -3.64
N SER A 48 3.70 15.52 -2.78
CA SER A 48 3.71 15.24 -1.35
C SER A 48 2.65 14.19 -0.98
N THR A 49 2.88 13.49 0.13
CA THR A 49 1.95 12.49 0.69
C THR A 49 0.81 13.11 1.52
N MET A 50 0.65 14.44 1.45
CA MET A 50 -0.46 15.12 2.13
C MET A 50 -1.79 14.79 1.45
N THR A 51 -2.84 14.56 2.25
CA THR A 51 -4.16 14.15 1.76
C THR A 51 -4.70 15.04 0.65
N ARG A 52 -4.54 16.38 0.74
CA ARG A 52 -4.98 17.31 -0.30
C ARG A 52 -4.31 17.02 -1.65
N VAL A 53 -2.98 16.88 -1.66
CA VAL A 53 -2.19 16.62 -2.87
C VAL A 53 -2.50 15.23 -3.43
N LEU A 54 -2.65 14.22 -2.57
CA LEU A 54 -3.07 12.88 -3.00
C LEU A 54 -4.47 12.87 -3.62
N THR A 55 -5.38 13.71 -3.13
CA THR A 55 -6.74 13.86 -3.68
C THR A 55 -6.69 14.50 -5.06
N GLU A 56 -5.87 15.55 -5.23
CA GLU A 56 -5.62 16.20 -6.53
C GLU A 56 -5.02 15.21 -7.54
N LEU A 57 -4.02 14.42 -7.11
CA LEU A 57 -3.44 13.36 -7.92
C LEU A 57 -4.50 12.31 -8.30
N ALA A 58 -5.31 11.84 -7.35
CA ALA A 58 -6.34 10.84 -7.62
C ALA A 58 -7.35 11.33 -8.66
N ASN A 59 -7.84 12.57 -8.52
CA ASN A 59 -8.73 13.18 -9.51
C ASN A 59 -8.08 13.26 -10.89
N HIS A 60 -6.80 13.67 -10.95
CA HIS A 60 -6.06 13.72 -12.19
C HIS A 60 -5.93 12.34 -12.86
N LEU A 61 -5.65 11.28 -12.09
CA LEU A 61 -5.60 9.91 -12.61
C LEU A 61 -6.97 9.43 -13.12
N VAL A 62 -8.06 9.84 -12.45
CA VAL A 62 -9.44 9.56 -12.89
C VAL A 62 -9.76 10.30 -14.19
N ASP A 63 -9.41 11.58 -14.31
CA ASP A 63 -9.61 12.38 -15.53
C ASP A 63 -8.82 11.81 -16.71
N LEU A 64 -7.63 11.29 -16.42
CA LEU A 64 -6.83 10.55 -17.37
C LEU A 64 -7.34 9.12 -17.60
N GLY A 65 -8.45 8.68 -17.01
CA GLY A 65 -9.03 7.35 -17.23
C GLY A 65 -8.05 6.21 -16.95
N ILE A 66 -7.23 6.33 -15.90
CA ILE A 66 -6.24 5.31 -15.57
C ILE A 66 -6.95 4.02 -15.17
N GLU A 67 -6.60 2.93 -15.86
CA GLU A 67 -7.20 1.60 -15.65
C GLU A 67 -6.51 0.85 -14.51
N ARG A 68 -5.22 1.12 -14.29
CA ARG A 68 -4.40 0.42 -13.31
C ARG A 68 -3.40 1.36 -12.65
N VAL A 69 -3.37 1.35 -11.32
CA VAL A 69 -2.31 2.00 -10.55
C VAL A 69 -1.47 0.92 -9.87
N VAL A 70 -0.14 0.95 -10.00
CA VAL A 70 0.75 0.01 -9.32
C VAL A 70 1.63 0.73 -8.30
N MET A 71 1.85 0.13 -7.13
CA MET A 71 2.70 0.69 -6.08
C MET A 71 3.57 -0.38 -5.41
N GLU A 72 4.85 -0.09 -5.20
CA GLU A 72 5.77 -1.02 -4.53
C GLU A 72 5.62 -0.99 -3.00
N ALA A 73 5.54 -2.17 -2.39
CA ALA A 73 5.43 -2.34 -0.94
C ALA A 73 6.80 -2.51 -0.28
N THR A 74 7.38 -1.43 0.24
CA THR A 74 8.60 -1.49 1.09
C THR A 74 8.32 -1.22 2.57
N SER A 75 7.25 -0.48 2.88
CA SER A 75 6.85 -0.08 4.24
C SER A 75 5.32 -0.07 4.37
N ASP A 76 4.75 0.60 5.37
CA ASP A 76 3.30 0.79 5.52
C ASP A 76 2.78 2.09 4.87
N TYR A 77 3.65 2.92 4.28
CA TYR A 77 3.26 4.21 3.69
C TYR A 77 2.32 4.10 2.48
N TRP A 78 2.24 2.93 1.84
CA TRP A 78 1.30 2.67 0.75
C TRP A 78 -0.16 2.68 1.21
N LYS A 79 -0.47 2.36 2.48
CA LYS A 79 -1.85 2.22 2.98
C LYS A 79 -2.72 3.45 2.72
N PRO A 80 -2.33 4.67 3.17
CA PRO A 80 -3.15 5.86 2.93
C PRO A 80 -3.33 6.16 1.44
N VAL A 81 -2.29 5.97 0.63
CA VAL A 81 -2.34 6.20 -0.82
C VAL A 81 -3.29 5.19 -1.49
N PHE A 82 -3.11 3.90 -1.21
CA PHE A 82 -3.96 2.82 -1.73
C PHE A 82 -5.43 3.05 -1.39
N TYR A 83 -5.74 3.31 -0.12
CA TYR A 83 -7.14 3.47 0.31
C TYR A 83 -7.79 4.71 -0.29
N LEU A 84 -7.02 5.79 -0.47
CA LEU A 84 -7.52 7.00 -1.11
C LEU A 84 -7.82 6.72 -2.59
N LEU A 85 -6.89 6.12 -3.34
CA LEU A 85 -7.11 5.81 -4.75
C LEU A 85 -8.28 4.85 -4.96
N GLU A 86 -8.39 3.80 -4.12
CA GLU A 86 -9.53 2.87 -4.12
C GLU A 86 -10.86 3.62 -3.87
N ALA A 87 -10.87 4.60 -2.96
CA ALA A 87 -12.05 5.41 -2.68
C ALA A 87 -12.45 6.35 -3.84
N HIS A 88 -11.49 6.73 -4.70
CA HIS A 88 -11.72 7.47 -5.94
C HIS A 88 -12.14 6.55 -7.11
N GLY A 89 -12.31 5.25 -6.89
CA GLY A 89 -12.76 4.29 -7.91
C GLY A 89 -11.65 3.79 -8.83
N LEU A 90 -10.39 4.04 -8.50
CA LEU A 90 -9.25 3.47 -9.23
C LEU A 90 -9.01 2.00 -8.81
N ASP A 91 -8.26 1.25 -9.62
CA ASP A 91 -7.81 -0.12 -9.35
C ASP A 91 -6.33 -0.14 -8.93
N PRO A 92 -6.02 0.09 -7.64
CA PRO A 92 -4.67 0.04 -7.12
C PRO A 92 -4.19 -1.40 -6.89
N TRP A 93 -3.00 -1.69 -7.39
CA TRP A 93 -2.25 -2.92 -7.15
C TRP A 93 -1.06 -2.62 -6.26
N LEU A 94 -1.06 -3.24 -5.08
CA LEU A 94 0.13 -3.30 -4.24
C LEU A 94 1.02 -4.43 -4.75
N VAL A 95 2.29 -4.18 -5.08
CA VAL A 95 3.21 -5.23 -5.55
C VAL A 95 4.32 -5.48 -4.54
N ASN A 96 4.71 -6.74 -4.39
CA ASN A 96 5.75 -7.12 -3.43
C ASN A 96 7.12 -6.69 -3.97
N ALA A 97 7.86 -5.91 -3.19
CA ALA A 97 9.21 -5.48 -3.56
C ALA A 97 10.15 -6.65 -3.91
N ARG A 98 9.98 -7.83 -3.29
CA ARG A 98 10.77 -9.02 -3.63
C ARG A 98 10.49 -9.49 -5.05
N ASP A 99 9.23 -9.54 -5.46
CA ASP A 99 8.85 -10.01 -6.81
C ASP A 99 9.32 -9.01 -7.86
N VAL A 100 9.18 -7.72 -7.57
CA VAL A 100 9.63 -6.62 -8.44
C VAL A 100 11.15 -6.60 -8.61
N LYS A 101 11.93 -6.85 -7.53
CA LYS A 101 13.40 -6.83 -7.57
C LYS A 101 14.03 -7.89 -8.47
N HIS A 102 13.36 -9.01 -8.72
CA HIS A 102 13.89 -10.08 -9.58
C HIS A 102 13.61 -9.84 -11.07
N LEU A 103 12.83 -8.83 -11.42
CA LEU A 103 12.54 -8.53 -12.81
C LEU A 103 13.74 -7.83 -13.48
N PRO A 104 14.08 -8.22 -14.72
CA PRO A 104 15.22 -7.67 -15.42
C PRO A 104 15.03 -6.19 -15.81
N GLY A 105 16.15 -5.46 -15.87
CA GLY A 105 16.18 -4.09 -16.37
C GLY A 105 15.69 -3.02 -15.38
N ARG A 106 15.55 -3.35 -14.09
CA ARG A 106 15.21 -2.38 -13.05
C ARG A 106 16.33 -1.33 -12.91
N PRO A 107 16.03 -0.03 -13.09
CA PRO A 107 17.00 1.04 -13.00
C PRO A 107 17.30 1.41 -11.54
N LYS A 108 18.32 2.27 -11.33
CA LYS A 108 18.81 2.62 -9.99
C LYS A 108 18.20 3.90 -9.39
N THR A 109 17.52 4.73 -10.18
CA THR A 109 16.98 6.02 -9.73
C THR A 109 15.46 5.96 -9.62
N ASP A 110 14.90 6.58 -8.58
CA ASP A 110 13.46 6.54 -8.24
C ASP A 110 12.57 6.99 -9.42
N VAL A 111 12.98 8.03 -10.15
CA VAL A 111 12.30 8.52 -11.36
C VAL A 111 12.24 7.46 -12.46
N LEU A 112 13.37 6.79 -12.73
CA LEU A 112 13.41 5.74 -13.75
C LEU A 112 12.71 4.47 -13.26
N ASP A 113 12.71 4.20 -11.96
CA ASP A 113 12.07 3.04 -11.36
C ASP A 113 10.55 3.14 -11.50
N ALA A 114 9.96 4.30 -11.24
CA ALA A 114 8.54 4.56 -11.50
C ALA A 114 8.18 4.36 -12.99
N VAL A 115 9.02 4.85 -13.92
CA VAL A 115 8.83 4.63 -15.37
C VAL A 115 8.91 3.15 -15.73
N TRP A 116 9.89 2.45 -15.19
CA TRP A 116 10.09 1.04 -15.43
C TRP A 116 8.91 0.22 -14.89
N LEU A 117 8.47 0.49 -13.66
CA LEU A 117 7.34 -0.20 -13.05
C LEU A 117 6.05 -0.03 -13.87
N CYS A 118 5.85 1.15 -14.44
CA CYS A 118 4.74 1.46 -15.34
C CYS A 118 4.78 0.59 -16.61
N LYS A 119 5.95 0.43 -17.24
CA LYS A 119 6.15 -0.44 -18.42
C LYS A 119 5.94 -1.93 -18.11
N VAL A 120 6.33 -2.38 -16.93
CA VAL A 120 6.13 -3.77 -16.48
C VAL A 120 4.64 -4.03 -16.23
N ALA A 121 3.94 -3.07 -15.62
CA ALA A 121 2.50 -3.13 -15.38
C ALA A 121 1.67 -3.13 -16.68
N GLU A 122 2.04 -2.33 -17.68
CA GLU A 122 1.42 -2.32 -19.02
C GLU A 122 1.39 -3.71 -19.67
N ARG A 123 2.40 -4.54 -19.39
CA ARG A 123 2.56 -5.91 -19.91
C ARG A 123 1.99 -6.99 -18.98
N GLN A 124 1.32 -6.59 -17.90
CA GLN A 124 0.82 -7.48 -16.85
C GLN A 124 1.85 -8.47 -16.31
N MET A 125 3.12 -8.06 -16.25
CA MET A 125 4.20 -8.89 -15.69
C MET A 125 4.28 -8.82 -14.16
N LEU A 126 3.29 -8.19 -13.52
CA LEU A 126 3.21 -8.00 -12.07
C LEU A 126 2.10 -8.87 -11.48
N ARG A 127 2.34 -9.38 -10.28
CA ARG A 127 1.32 -10.04 -9.46
C ARG A 127 0.93 -9.12 -8.31
N PRO A 128 -0.37 -8.80 -8.13
CA PRO A 128 -0.80 -8.01 -6.98
C PRO A 128 -0.66 -8.82 -5.69
N SER A 129 -0.20 -8.16 -4.64
CA SER A 129 -0.29 -8.60 -3.26
C SER A 129 -1.74 -8.50 -2.79
N PHE A 130 -2.14 -9.42 -1.94
CA PHE A 130 -3.48 -9.39 -1.37
C PHE A 130 -3.64 -8.23 -0.39
N VAL A 131 -4.50 -7.28 -0.75
CA VAL A 131 -5.02 -6.25 0.15
C VAL A 131 -6.47 -6.63 0.48
N PRO A 132 -6.82 -6.89 1.75
CA PRO A 132 -8.18 -7.29 2.10
C PRO A 132 -9.18 -6.21 1.69
N PRO A 133 -10.44 -6.54 1.37
CA PRO A 133 -11.48 -5.55 1.09
C PRO A 133 -11.71 -4.60 2.28
N ARG A 134 -12.15 -3.37 2.00
CA ARG A 134 -12.35 -2.30 3.00
C ARG A 134 -13.08 -2.76 4.29
N PRO A 135 -14.21 -3.51 4.24
CA PRO A 135 -14.89 -3.96 5.46
C PRO A 135 -14.01 -4.87 6.32
N ILE A 136 -13.24 -5.76 5.69
CA ILE A 136 -12.32 -6.67 6.37
C ILE A 136 -11.14 -5.90 6.98
N ARG A 137 -10.61 -4.89 6.28
CA ARG A 137 -9.53 -4.04 6.82
C ARG A 137 -9.97 -3.31 8.09
N GLN A 138 -11.14 -2.69 8.06
CA GLN A 138 -11.70 -1.98 9.22
C GLN A 138 -11.86 -2.90 10.44
N LEU A 139 -12.39 -4.11 10.24
CA LEU A 139 -12.50 -5.10 11.32
C LEU A 139 -11.13 -5.55 11.85
N ARG A 140 -10.16 -5.77 10.96
CA ARG A 140 -8.78 -6.13 11.35
C ARG A 140 -8.10 -5.03 12.16
N ASP A 141 -8.29 -3.77 11.80
CA ASP A 141 -7.69 -2.64 12.52
C ASP A 141 -8.26 -2.54 13.94
N LEU A 142 -9.58 -2.65 14.09
CA LEU A 142 -10.24 -2.65 15.41
C LEU A 142 -9.80 -3.82 16.28
N THR A 143 -9.79 -5.04 15.73
CA THR A 143 -9.42 -6.26 16.48
C THR A 143 -7.96 -6.25 16.89
N ARG A 144 -7.05 -5.81 16.00
CA ARG A 144 -5.63 -5.63 16.33
C ARG A 144 -5.43 -4.58 17.40
N TYR A 145 -6.11 -3.43 17.29
CA TYR A 145 -6.01 -2.37 18.28
C TYR A 145 -6.49 -2.83 19.66
N ARG A 146 -7.62 -3.56 19.72
CA ARG A 146 -8.08 -4.21 20.96
C ARG A 146 -7.00 -5.11 21.56
N SER A 147 -6.39 -5.99 20.75
CA SER A 147 -5.32 -6.89 21.23
C SER A 147 -4.12 -6.10 21.78
N THR A 148 -3.72 -5.01 21.11
CA THR A 148 -2.67 -4.11 21.59
C THR A 148 -3.03 -3.49 22.95
N LEU A 149 -4.27 -3.00 23.11
CA LEU A 149 -4.73 -2.43 24.37
C LEU A 149 -4.80 -3.47 25.50
N VAL A 150 -5.20 -4.70 25.21
CA VAL A 150 -5.21 -5.80 26.18
C VAL A 150 -3.78 -6.12 26.62
N ALA A 151 -2.84 -6.24 25.67
CA ALA A 151 -1.44 -6.48 26.00
C ALA A 151 -0.83 -5.33 26.82
N ALA A 152 -1.14 -4.08 26.48
CA ALA A 152 -0.70 -2.90 27.22
C ALA A 152 -1.26 -2.89 28.66
N ARG A 153 -2.55 -3.21 28.84
CA ARG A 153 -3.17 -3.36 30.17
C ARG A 153 -2.46 -4.43 30.99
N THR A 154 -2.24 -5.61 30.43
CA THR A 154 -1.55 -6.70 31.13
C THR A 154 -0.13 -6.29 31.53
N ALA A 155 0.60 -5.64 30.63
CA ALA A 155 1.94 -5.13 30.93
C ALA A 155 1.92 -4.12 32.07
N GLU A 156 0.90 -3.24 32.11
CA GLU A 156 0.77 -2.24 33.17
C GLU A 156 0.39 -2.87 34.51
N ASN A 157 -0.52 -3.85 34.52
CA ASN A 157 -0.85 -4.61 35.73
C ASN A 157 0.41 -5.27 36.34
N ASN A 158 1.25 -5.89 35.51
CA ASN A 158 2.49 -6.52 35.98
C ASN A 158 3.48 -5.49 36.54
N ARG A 159 3.53 -4.27 35.98
CA ARG A 159 4.38 -3.18 36.52
C ARG A 159 3.87 -2.69 37.86
N ILE A 160 2.55 -2.54 38.02
CA ILE A 160 1.92 -2.14 39.28
C ILE A 160 2.19 -3.20 40.36
N GLU A 161 1.98 -4.48 40.04
CA GLU A 161 2.25 -5.59 40.97
C GLU A 161 3.69 -5.53 41.47
N LYS A 162 4.65 -5.46 40.56
CA LYS A 162 6.08 -5.35 40.91
C LYS A 162 6.38 -4.13 41.78
N LEU A 163 5.81 -2.97 41.47
CA LEU A 163 5.99 -1.73 42.25
C LEU A 163 5.45 -1.88 43.68
N LEU A 164 4.28 -2.50 43.85
CA LEU A 164 3.68 -2.74 45.16
C LEU A 164 4.45 -3.79 45.97
N GLU A 165 5.09 -4.75 45.29
CA GLU A 165 5.98 -5.76 45.85
C GLU A 165 7.24 -5.11 46.42
N ASP A 166 7.89 -4.28 45.59
CA ASP A 166 9.10 -3.53 45.95
C ASP A 166 8.84 -2.56 47.13
N ALA A 167 7.69 -1.89 47.13
CA ALA A 167 7.27 -0.98 48.20
C ALA A 167 6.77 -1.70 49.47
N ARG A 168 6.75 -3.05 49.48
CA ARG A 168 6.27 -3.91 50.59
C ARG A 168 4.80 -3.71 50.97
N PHE A 169 3.99 -3.08 50.11
CA PHE A 169 2.55 -2.91 50.34
C PHE A 169 1.74 -4.19 50.07
N LEU A 170 2.28 -5.15 49.33
CA LEU A 170 1.59 -6.41 49.01
C LEU A 170 1.36 -7.34 50.22
N ARG A 171 1.94 -7.09 51.41
CA ARG A 171 1.57 -7.85 52.63
C ARG A 171 0.16 -7.52 53.16
N ALA A 172 -0.51 -6.48 52.64
CA ALA A 172 -1.87 -6.11 53.01
C ALA A 172 -2.93 -6.41 51.94
N TRP A 173 -2.54 -6.86 50.74
CA TRP A 173 -3.49 -7.17 49.66
C TRP A 173 -3.79 -8.67 49.62
N GLN A 174 -4.79 -9.11 50.38
CA GLN A 174 -5.41 -10.41 50.15
C GLN A 174 -6.55 -10.25 49.13
N PRO A 175 -6.61 -11.06 48.06
CA PRO A 175 -7.75 -11.03 47.15
C PRO A 175 -9.00 -11.47 47.91
N VAL A 176 -10.08 -10.70 47.78
CA VAL A 176 -11.38 -11.06 48.35
C VAL A 176 -11.82 -12.39 47.72
N PRO A 177 -12.14 -13.43 48.50
CA PRO A 177 -12.54 -14.71 47.95
C PRO A 177 -13.88 -14.56 47.22
N GLY A 178 -13.93 -14.87 45.92
CA GLY A 178 -15.21 -15.00 45.20
C GLY A 178 -15.28 -14.62 43.72
N ARG A 179 -14.22 -14.12 43.06
CA ARG A 179 -14.27 -13.88 41.60
C ARG A 179 -13.51 -14.95 40.81
N SER A 180 -14.26 -15.92 40.32
CA SER A 180 -13.85 -16.83 39.24
C SER A 180 -13.62 -16.03 37.95
N PRO A 181 -12.53 -16.29 37.19
CA PRO A 181 -12.32 -15.67 35.90
C PRO A 181 -13.26 -16.32 34.87
N ARG A 182 -14.14 -15.52 34.28
CA ARG A 182 -14.78 -15.80 32.98
C ARG A 182 -14.22 -14.86 31.95
#